data_AF-A0A1B1Z129-F1
#
_entry.id   AF-A0A1B1Z129-F1
#
_cell.length_a   1.000
_cell.length_b   1.000
_cell.length_c   1.000
_cell.angle_alpha   90.00
_cell.angle_beta   90.00
_cell.angle_gamma   90.00
#
_symmetry.space_group_name_H-M   'P 1'
#
loop_
_entity.id
_entity.type
_entity.pdbx_description
1 polymer ?
#
loop_
_entity_poly.entity_id
_entity_poly.type
_entity_poly.pdbx_seq_one_letter_code
_entity_poly.pdbx_strand_id
1 'polypeptide(L)'
;MYPELNHFKQMKKEYDDAIARAQEKWQQLNKQKEWASTEYEGLLNEYGARNTKVTMEHLTEAKKSYLAAMEKEREAMDHLDELKENRDDRLSEYIKTVYTSRDRELDAAKGSMEKKIDQLERLKAEYLMMVQQIQEIHAYRISVEKETNEAVNSYHHSYEPKEILPLYPALARLEIPLSDIQYVFQKGELPGHLNKYLQFNETRSPFSIKKP
;
A
#
# COMPACT_ATOMS: atom_id res chain seq x y z
N MET A 1 -2.91 0.06 -2.48
CA MET A 1 -2.64 1.49 -2.19
C MET A 1 -3.98 2.11 -1.85
N TYR A 2 -4.13 2.73 -0.67
CA TYR A 2 -5.44 3.17 -0.16
C TYR A 2 -5.99 4.37 -0.96
N PRO A 3 -7.33 4.50 -1.08
CA PRO A 3 -7.99 5.40 -2.05
C PRO A 3 -7.59 6.87 -1.93
N GLU A 4 -7.42 7.36 -0.70
CA GLU A 4 -7.09 8.76 -0.43
C GLU A 4 -5.69 9.11 -0.93
N LEU A 5 -4.72 8.19 -0.83
CA LEU A 5 -3.38 8.42 -1.38
C LEU A 5 -3.39 8.44 -2.92
N ASN A 6 -4.23 7.60 -3.55
CA ASN A 6 -4.40 7.64 -5.01
C ASN A 6 -5.00 8.99 -5.45
N HIS A 7 -6.04 9.45 -4.76
CA HIS A 7 -6.70 10.71 -5.06
C HIS A 7 -5.77 11.91 -4.86
N PHE A 8 -4.98 11.92 -3.78
CA PHE A 8 -3.96 12.96 -3.56
C PHE A 8 -2.94 13.03 -4.70
N LYS A 9 -2.42 11.87 -5.16
CA LYS A 9 -1.48 11.82 -6.29
C LYS A 9 -2.11 12.32 -7.59
N GLN A 10 -3.37 11.97 -7.83
CA GLN A 10 -4.11 12.42 -9.00
C GLN A 10 -4.32 13.94 -8.98
N MET A 11 -4.84 14.48 -7.87
CA MET A 11 -5.06 15.92 -7.71
C MET A 11 -3.76 16.72 -7.87
N LYS A 12 -2.66 16.26 -7.25
CA LYS A 12 -1.35 16.89 -7.44
C LYS A 12 -0.95 16.94 -8.92
N LYS A 13 -1.10 15.81 -9.63
CA LYS A 13 -0.78 15.73 -11.06
C LYS A 13 -1.64 16.68 -11.88
N GLU A 14 -2.94 16.76 -11.59
CA GLU A 14 -3.87 17.67 -12.29
C GLU A 14 -3.47 19.14 -12.13
N TYR A 15 -3.05 19.55 -10.92
CA TYR A 15 -2.52 20.90 -10.68
C TYR A 15 -1.18 21.13 -11.36
N ASP A 16 -0.24 20.17 -11.30
CA ASP A 16 1.05 20.27 -11.97
C ASP A 16 0.87 20.45 -13.49
N ASP A 17 -0.04 19.67 -14.10
CA ASP A 17 -0.39 19.79 -15.52
C ASP A 17 -1.08 21.13 -15.84
N ALA A 18 -1.96 21.62 -14.97
CA ALA A 18 -2.64 22.90 -15.15
C ALA A 18 -1.68 24.09 -15.05
N ILE A 19 -0.76 24.07 -14.08
CA ILE A 19 0.27 25.09 -13.90
C ILE A 19 1.22 25.09 -15.10
N ALA A 20 1.62 23.92 -15.61
CA ALA A 20 2.46 23.82 -16.80
C ALA A 20 1.80 24.48 -18.02
N ARG A 21 0.50 24.21 -18.26
CA ARG A 21 -0.26 24.84 -19.35
C ARG A 21 -0.40 26.36 -19.16
N ALA A 22 -0.68 26.82 -17.95
CA ALA A 22 -0.78 28.25 -17.64
C ALA A 22 0.57 28.96 -17.83
N GLN A 23 1.67 28.31 -17.44
CA GLN A 23 3.02 28.82 -17.61
C GLN A 23 3.41 28.93 -19.08
N GLU A 24 3.07 27.94 -19.90
CA GLU A 24 3.27 28.00 -21.35
C GLU A 24 2.48 29.15 -21.98
N LYS A 25 1.20 29.31 -21.59
CA LYS A 25 0.36 30.42 -22.06
C LYS A 25 0.93 31.79 -21.69
N TRP A 26 1.39 31.94 -20.44
CA TRP A 26 2.05 33.15 -19.98
C TRP A 26 3.31 33.45 -20.80
N GLN A 27 4.16 32.44 -21.06
CA GLN A 27 5.36 32.61 -21.90
C GLN A 27 5.03 33.05 -23.33
N GLN A 28 3.97 32.52 -23.93
CA GLN A 28 3.52 32.93 -25.26
C GLN A 28 3.06 34.40 -25.27
N LEU A 29 2.29 34.81 -24.26
CA LEU A 29 1.81 36.19 -24.12
C LEU A 29 2.95 37.17 -23.82
N ASN A 30 3.93 36.76 -23.01
CA ASN A 30 5.13 37.57 -22.77
C ASN A 30 5.92 37.81 -24.06
N LYS A 31 6.08 36.80 -24.92
CA LYS A 31 6.72 36.97 -26.24
C LYS A 31 5.92 37.92 -27.14
N GLN A 32 4.59 37.81 -27.16
CA GLN A 32 3.73 38.74 -27.92
C GLN A 32 3.86 40.18 -27.43
N LYS A 33 3.89 40.38 -26.11
CA LYS A 33 4.15 41.69 -25.49
C LYS A 33 5.52 42.22 -25.88
N GLU A 34 6.57 41.42 -25.82
CA GLU A 34 7.92 41.80 -26.23
C GLU A 34 7.95 42.23 -27.70
N TRP A 35 7.32 41.48 -28.61
CA TRP A 35 7.22 41.85 -30.02
C TRP A 35 6.48 43.19 -30.22
N ALA A 36 5.32 43.36 -29.58
CA ALA A 36 4.57 44.61 -29.65
C ALA A 36 5.34 45.79 -29.05
N SER A 37 6.16 45.55 -28.02
CA SER A 37 7.06 46.56 -27.44
C SER A 37 8.11 46.99 -28.45
N THR A 38 8.79 46.02 -29.08
CA THR A 38 9.83 46.31 -30.07
C THR A 38 9.29 47.02 -31.30
N GLU A 39 8.07 46.68 -31.74
CA GLU A 39 7.39 47.35 -32.85
C GLU A 39 7.03 48.80 -32.49
N TYR A 40 6.45 49.04 -31.30
CA TYR A 40 6.15 50.37 -30.81
C TYR A 40 7.42 51.24 -30.65
N GLU A 41 8.48 50.69 -30.05
CA GLU A 41 9.77 51.38 -29.90
C GLU A 41 10.43 51.68 -31.25
N GLY A 42 10.35 50.75 -32.21
CA GLY A 42 10.83 50.95 -33.57
C GLY A 42 10.13 52.13 -34.25
N LEU A 43 8.80 52.15 -34.22
CA LEU A 43 7.99 53.25 -34.78
C LEU A 43 8.24 54.58 -34.05
N LEU A 44 8.47 54.55 -32.73
CA LEU A 44 8.79 55.74 -31.93
C LEU A 44 10.13 56.36 -32.34
N ASN A 45 11.14 55.52 -32.58
CA ASN A 45 12.44 55.96 -33.06
C ASN A 45 12.37 56.56 -34.47
N GLU A 46 11.55 55.98 -35.35
CA GLU A 46 11.33 56.49 -36.71
C GLU A 46 10.51 57.79 -36.75
N TYR A 47 9.52 57.94 -35.87
CA TYR A 47 8.70 59.16 -35.80
C TYR A 47 9.53 60.43 -35.54
N GLY A 48 10.70 60.32 -34.91
CA GLY A 48 11.64 61.42 -34.66
C GLY A 48 12.65 61.72 -35.79
N ALA A 49 12.73 60.89 -36.84
CA ALA A 49 13.72 61.04 -37.92
C ALA A 49 13.22 61.95 -39.07
N ARG A 50 14.14 62.72 -39.71
CA ARG A 50 13.80 63.55 -40.88
C ARG A 50 13.45 62.66 -42.08
N ASN A 51 12.30 62.91 -42.73
CA ASN A 51 11.71 62.18 -43.87
C ASN A 51 10.97 60.86 -43.57
N THR A 52 10.42 60.66 -42.37
CA THR A 52 9.63 59.45 -42.09
C THR A 52 8.18 59.55 -42.55
N LYS A 53 7.64 58.41 -43.00
CA LYS A 53 6.23 58.24 -43.41
C LYS A 53 5.34 57.77 -42.25
N VAL A 54 5.91 57.61 -41.06
CA VAL A 54 5.19 57.14 -39.87
C VAL A 54 4.31 58.26 -39.35
N THR A 55 3.01 58.05 -39.41
CA THR A 55 2.00 58.99 -38.89
C THR A 55 1.81 58.76 -37.38
N MET A 56 1.32 59.79 -36.69
CA MET A 56 0.95 59.69 -35.27
C MET A 56 -0.08 58.57 -35.03
N GLU A 57 -0.95 58.29 -36.01
CA GLU A 57 -1.94 57.21 -35.93
C GLU A 57 -1.27 55.83 -35.81
N HIS A 58 -0.27 55.53 -36.63
CA HIS A 58 0.48 54.27 -36.55
C HIS A 58 1.15 54.09 -35.18
N LEU A 59 1.74 55.16 -34.64
CA LEU A 59 2.34 55.15 -33.31
C LEU A 59 1.30 54.86 -32.21
N THR A 60 0.11 55.47 -32.34
CA THR A 60 -0.98 55.33 -31.38
C THR A 60 -1.58 53.92 -31.43
N GLU A 61 -1.67 53.32 -32.60
CA GLU A 61 -2.16 51.95 -32.81
C GLU A 61 -1.19 50.91 -32.26
N ALA A 62 0.11 51.04 -32.53
CA ALA A 62 1.15 50.19 -31.96
C ALA A 62 1.18 50.29 -30.42
N LYS A 63 1.03 51.50 -29.85
CA LYS A 63 0.91 51.69 -28.40
C LYS A 63 -0.31 50.96 -27.82
N LYS A 64 -1.47 51.05 -28.47
CA LYS A 64 -2.69 50.34 -28.04
C LYS A 64 -2.50 48.84 -28.08
N SER A 65 -1.87 48.32 -29.13
CA SER A 65 -1.54 46.89 -29.28
C SER A 65 -0.63 46.41 -28.14
N TYR A 66 0.44 47.16 -27.85
CA TYR A 66 1.35 46.85 -26.75
C TYR A 66 0.65 46.85 -25.38
N LEU A 67 -0.17 47.87 -25.09
CA LEU A 67 -0.93 47.93 -23.83
C LEU A 67 -1.91 46.76 -23.69
N ALA A 68 -2.58 46.38 -24.78
CA ALA A 68 -3.47 45.22 -24.78
C ALA A 68 -2.72 43.89 -24.57
N ALA A 69 -1.51 43.75 -25.12
CA ALA A 69 -0.66 42.59 -24.89
C ALA A 69 -0.13 42.53 -23.45
N MET A 70 0.22 43.68 -22.87
CA MET A 70 0.64 43.80 -21.47
C MET A 70 -0.48 43.37 -20.51
N GLU A 71 -1.72 43.85 -20.73
CA GLU A 71 -2.84 43.48 -19.87
C GLU A 71 -3.10 41.96 -19.90
N LYS A 72 -3.09 41.35 -21.09
CA LYS A 72 -3.25 39.90 -21.24
C LYS A 72 -2.15 39.10 -20.54
N GLU A 73 -0.91 39.57 -20.61
CA GLU A 73 0.22 38.91 -19.93
C GLU A 73 0.07 38.99 -18.42
N ARG A 74 -0.37 40.13 -17.90
CA ARG A 74 -0.68 40.31 -16.47
C ARG A 74 -1.80 39.39 -16.00
N GLU A 75 -2.93 39.35 -16.71
CA GLU A 75 -4.03 38.43 -16.40
C GLU A 75 -3.57 36.96 -16.38
N ALA A 76 -2.68 36.58 -17.30
CA ALA A 76 -2.13 35.22 -17.33
C ALA A 76 -1.18 34.94 -16.17
N MET A 77 -0.41 35.93 -15.73
CA MET A 77 0.45 35.83 -14.54
C MET A 77 -0.39 35.71 -13.26
N ASP A 78 -1.41 36.54 -13.11
CA ASP A 78 -2.31 36.49 -11.96
C ASP A 78 -3.01 35.12 -11.87
N HIS A 79 -3.46 34.57 -13.00
CA HIS A 79 -4.05 33.23 -13.05
C HIS A 79 -3.04 32.11 -12.70
N LEU A 80 -1.78 32.24 -13.12
CA LEU A 80 -0.73 31.28 -12.78
C LEU A 80 -0.49 31.26 -11.26
N ASP A 81 -0.44 32.43 -10.64
CA ASP A 81 -0.17 32.54 -9.21
C ASP A 81 -1.37 32.05 -8.38
N GLU A 82 -2.60 32.37 -8.81
CA GLU A 82 -3.82 31.80 -8.23
C GLU A 82 -3.85 30.26 -8.30
N LEU A 83 -3.41 29.65 -9.42
CA LEU A 83 -3.33 28.20 -9.54
C LEU A 83 -2.31 27.57 -8.58
N LYS A 84 -1.17 28.24 -8.35
CA LYS A 84 -0.14 27.76 -7.41
C LYS A 84 -0.62 27.85 -5.96
N GLU A 85 -1.27 28.96 -5.60
CA GLU A 85 -1.84 29.16 -4.26
C GLU A 85 -2.94 28.13 -3.98
N ASN A 86 -3.89 27.99 -4.92
CA ASN A 86 -4.96 27.00 -4.82
C ASN A 86 -4.44 25.56 -4.70
N ARG A 87 -3.37 25.22 -5.44
CA ARG A 87 -2.71 23.91 -5.32
C ARG A 87 -2.20 23.71 -3.89
N ASP A 88 -1.44 24.68 -3.37
CA ASP A 88 -0.79 24.53 -2.06
C ASP A 88 -1.82 24.43 -0.94
N ASP A 89 -2.89 25.23 -1.00
CA ASP A 89 -4.00 25.17 -0.04
C ASP A 89 -4.74 23.83 -0.10
N ARG A 90 -5.14 23.40 -1.29
CA ARG A 90 -5.89 22.14 -1.47
C ARG A 90 -5.07 20.91 -1.12
N LEU A 91 -3.81 20.86 -1.52
CA LEU A 91 -2.94 19.75 -1.18
C LEU A 91 -2.64 19.73 0.32
N SER A 92 -2.40 20.89 0.95
CA SER A 92 -2.17 21.00 2.40
C SER A 92 -3.38 20.54 3.21
N GLU A 93 -4.58 20.95 2.80
CA GLU A 93 -5.84 20.51 3.40
C GLU A 93 -6.00 18.98 3.27
N TYR A 94 -5.78 18.44 2.07
CA TYR A 94 -6.00 17.02 1.79
C TYR A 94 -4.96 16.10 2.43
N ILE A 95 -3.74 16.58 2.68
CA ILE A 95 -2.70 15.81 3.39
C ILE A 95 -3.20 15.34 4.76
N LYS A 96 -3.99 16.14 5.47
CA LYS A 96 -4.58 15.74 6.76
C LYS A 96 -5.51 14.54 6.62
N THR A 97 -6.30 14.50 5.56
CA THR A 97 -7.16 13.36 5.21
C THR A 97 -6.33 12.13 4.88
N VAL A 98 -5.23 12.28 4.15
CA VAL A 98 -4.30 11.18 3.82
C VAL A 98 -3.68 10.58 5.08
N TYR A 99 -3.25 11.42 6.03
CA TYR A 99 -2.73 10.93 7.31
C TYR A 99 -3.79 10.22 8.14
N THR A 100 -4.98 10.78 8.23
CA THR A 100 -6.09 10.17 8.98
C THR A 100 -6.49 8.82 8.39
N SER A 101 -6.55 8.71 7.06
CA SER A 101 -6.82 7.44 6.37
C SER A 101 -5.71 6.42 6.62
N ARG A 102 -4.44 6.82 6.49
CA ARG A 102 -3.28 5.97 6.80
C ARG A 102 -3.37 5.40 8.20
N ASP A 103 -3.63 6.25 9.19
CA ASP A 103 -3.63 5.83 10.60
C ASP A 103 -4.78 4.85 10.86
N ARG A 104 -5.96 5.06 10.27
CA ARG A 104 -7.08 4.10 10.33
C ARG A 104 -6.73 2.74 9.71
N GLU A 105 -6.09 2.72 8.55
CA GLU A 105 -5.68 1.48 7.89
C GLU A 105 -4.61 0.74 8.71
N LEU A 106 -3.64 1.47 9.29
CA LEU A 106 -2.63 0.90 10.17
C LEU A 106 -3.24 0.35 11.45
N ASP A 107 -4.19 1.06 12.07
CA ASP A 107 -4.89 0.61 13.27
C ASP A 107 -5.76 -0.62 12.98
N ALA A 108 -6.45 -0.65 11.84
CA ALA A 108 -7.22 -1.81 11.40
C ALA A 108 -6.32 -3.03 11.15
N ALA A 109 -5.17 -2.83 10.49
CA ALA A 109 -4.18 -3.87 10.27
C ALA A 109 -3.60 -4.38 11.60
N LYS A 110 -3.25 -3.46 12.52
CA LYS A 110 -2.77 -3.79 13.86
C LYS A 110 -3.80 -4.59 14.65
N GLY A 111 -5.06 -4.16 14.68
CA GLY A 111 -6.13 -4.90 15.36
C GLY A 111 -6.38 -6.27 14.74
N SER A 112 -6.21 -6.43 13.43
CA SER A 112 -6.25 -7.74 12.76
C SER A 112 -5.08 -8.62 13.18
N MET A 113 -3.86 -8.06 13.27
CA MET A 113 -2.68 -8.76 13.75
C MET A 113 -2.84 -9.21 15.21
N GLU A 114 -3.31 -8.34 16.11
CA GLU A 114 -3.58 -8.67 17.51
C GLU A 114 -4.57 -9.83 17.63
N LYS A 115 -5.69 -9.78 16.89
CA LYS A 115 -6.64 -10.92 16.84
C LYS A 115 -6.00 -12.20 16.32
N LYS A 116 -5.07 -12.11 15.37
CA LYS A 116 -4.33 -13.29 14.87
C LYS A 116 -3.34 -13.81 15.89
N ILE A 117 -2.70 -12.95 16.67
CA ILE A 117 -1.85 -13.33 17.79
C ILE A 117 -2.68 -14.09 18.83
N ASP A 118 -3.84 -13.56 19.25
CA ASP A 118 -4.73 -14.25 20.19
C ASP A 118 -5.18 -15.62 19.67
N GLN A 119 -5.45 -15.74 18.37
CA GLN A 119 -5.77 -17.02 17.74
C GLN A 119 -4.59 -18.00 17.80
N LEU A 120 -3.37 -17.52 17.56
CA LEU A 120 -2.16 -18.34 17.68
C LEU A 120 -1.90 -18.80 19.11
N GLU A 121 -2.17 -17.96 20.11
CA GLU A 121 -2.06 -18.34 21.51
C GLU A 121 -3.04 -19.46 21.89
N ARG A 122 -4.28 -19.40 21.38
CA ARG A 122 -5.26 -20.48 21.57
C ARG A 122 -4.82 -21.77 20.88
N LEU A 123 -4.36 -21.69 19.64
CA LEU A 123 -3.85 -22.86 18.91
C LEU A 123 -2.64 -23.48 19.61
N LYS A 124 -1.77 -22.66 20.20
CA LYS A 124 -0.66 -23.13 21.03
C LYS A 124 -1.14 -23.92 22.24
N ALA A 125 -2.19 -23.44 22.92
CA ALA A 125 -2.79 -24.16 24.04
C ALA A 125 -3.39 -25.51 23.58
N GLU A 126 -4.13 -25.52 22.48
CA GLU A 126 -4.70 -26.74 21.89
C GLU A 126 -3.61 -27.75 21.49
N TYR A 127 -2.52 -27.27 20.89
CA TYR A 127 -1.35 -28.11 20.57
C TYR A 127 -0.76 -28.77 21.82
N LEU A 128 -0.53 -27.99 22.89
CA LEU A 128 0.02 -28.52 24.14
C LEU A 128 -0.94 -29.51 24.81
N MET A 129 -2.25 -29.30 24.72
CA MET A 129 -3.25 -30.27 25.19
C MET A 129 -3.18 -31.58 24.41
N MET A 130 -3.04 -31.53 23.09
CA MET A 130 -2.88 -32.74 22.28
C MET A 130 -1.58 -33.50 22.65
N VAL A 131 -0.48 -32.78 22.89
CA VAL A 131 0.77 -33.37 23.38
C VAL A 131 0.56 -34.07 24.73
N GLN A 132 -0.17 -33.43 25.66
CA GLN A 132 -0.50 -34.04 26.95
C GLN A 132 -1.34 -35.32 26.79
N GLN A 133 -2.39 -35.29 25.96
CA GLN A 133 -3.23 -36.47 25.71
C GLN A 133 -2.42 -37.64 25.13
N ILE A 134 -1.49 -37.36 24.23
CA ILE A 134 -0.58 -38.37 23.67
C ILE A 134 0.29 -38.99 24.78
N GLN A 135 0.80 -38.18 25.71
CA GLN A 135 1.57 -38.66 26.86
C GLN A 135 0.72 -39.53 27.80
N GLU A 136 -0.53 -39.15 28.06
CA GLU A 136 -1.47 -39.94 28.85
C GLU A 136 -1.77 -41.31 28.21
N ILE A 137 -2.01 -41.33 26.90
CA ILE A 137 -2.22 -42.58 26.14
C ILE A 137 -0.97 -43.47 26.21
N HIS A 138 0.23 -42.88 26.08
CA HIS A 138 1.48 -43.61 26.19
C HIS A 138 1.67 -44.22 27.59
N ALA A 139 1.38 -43.46 28.64
CA ALA A 139 1.43 -43.94 30.02
C ALA A 139 0.44 -45.09 30.28
N TYR A 140 -0.81 -44.95 29.82
CA TYR A 140 -1.82 -46.01 29.89
C TYR A 140 -1.36 -47.28 29.16
N ARG A 141 -0.76 -47.13 27.98
CA ARG A 141 -0.24 -48.28 27.25
C ARG A 141 0.85 -49.02 28.04
N ILE A 142 1.79 -48.29 28.63
CA ILE A 142 2.84 -48.89 29.48
C ILE A 142 2.23 -49.64 30.67
N SER A 143 1.20 -49.09 31.31
CA SER A 143 0.55 -49.77 32.43
C SER A 143 -0.11 -51.08 32.00
N VAL A 144 -0.81 -51.08 30.86
CA VAL A 144 -1.42 -52.30 30.30
C VAL A 144 -0.37 -53.35 29.95
N GLU A 145 0.75 -52.96 29.32
CA GLU A 145 1.85 -53.87 29.01
C GLU A 145 2.46 -54.47 30.29
N LYS A 146 2.63 -53.65 31.33
CA LYS A 146 3.13 -54.10 32.64
C LYS A 146 2.18 -55.09 33.30
N GLU A 147 0.89 -54.75 33.41
CA GLU A 147 -0.13 -55.63 34.00
C GLU A 147 -0.25 -56.95 33.25
N THR A 148 -0.17 -56.92 31.91
CA THR A 148 -0.19 -58.12 31.07
C THR A 148 1.04 -59.00 31.33
N ASN A 149 2.23 -58.40 31.42
CA ASN A 149 3.46 -59.12 31.75
C ASN A 149 3.39 -59.78 33.12
N GLU A 150 2.91 -59.07 34.14
CA GLU A 150 2.74 -59.60 35.50
C GLU A 150 1.78 -60.79 35.50
N ALA A 151 0.66 -60.70 34.80
CA ALA A 151 -0.30 -61.79 34.64
C ALA A 151 0.31 -62.99 33.91
N VAL A 152 0.98 -62.79 32.77
CA VAL A 152 1.55 -63.90 31.97
C VAL A 152 2.69 -64.60 32.71
N ASN A 153 3.58 -63.84 33.38
CA ASN A 153 4.66 -64.39 34.20
C ASN A 153 4.12 -65.25 35.35
N SER A 154 2.96 -64.89 35.93
CA SER A 154 2.31 -65.72 36.97
C SER A 154 1.93 -67.12 36.48
N TYR A 155 1.67 -67.29 35.17
CA TYR A 155 1.38 -68.56 34.52
C TYR A 155 2.62 -69.25 33.93
N HIS A 156 3.83 -68.84 34.31
CA HIS A 156 5.11 -69.42 33.84
C HIS A 156 5.32 -69.37 32.32
N HIS A 157 4.65 -68.45 31.63
CA HIS A 157 4.86 -68.18 30.21
C HIS A 157 5.69 -66.90 30.06
N SER A 158 6.53 -66.82 29.04
CA SER A 158 7.25 -65.58 28.70
C SER A 158 6.46 -64.79 27.66
N TYR A 159 6.12 -63.54 27.98
CA TYR A 159 5.61 -62.59 27.00
C TYR A 159 6.78 -61.84 26.35
N GLU A 160 6.87 -61.87 25.01
CA GLU A 160 7.78 -60.99 24.28
C GLU A 160 7.07 -59.67 23.94
N PRO A 161 7.50 -58.53 24.49
CA PRO A 161 6.93 -57.24 24.14
C PRO A 161 7.18 -56.94 22.67
N LYS A 162 6.15 -56.46 21.95
CA LYS A 162 6.36 -55.92 20.60
C LYS A 162 7.23 -54.66 20.68
N GLU A 163 8.21 -54.57 19.79
CA GLU A 163 9.14 -53.43 19.71
C GLU A 163 8.37 -52.12 19.55
N ILE A 164 8.67 -51.15 20.41
CA ILE A 164 7.98 -49.86 20.47
C ILE A 164 8.85 -48.83 19.78
N LEU A 165 8.38 -48.30 18.65
CA LEU A 165 8.97 -47.10 18.06
C LEU A 165 8.78 -45.93 19.03
N PRO A 166 9.84 -45.20 19.41
CA PRO A 166 9.71 -44.07 20.32
C PRO A 166 8.81 -43.00 19.71
N LEU A 167 7.86 -42.50 20.49
CA LEU A 167 6.95 -41.43 20.06
C LEU A 167 7.67 -40.08 19.93
N TYR A 168 8.72 -39.85 20.72
CA TYR A 168 9.43 -38.58 20.81
C TYR A 168 10.02 -38.11 19.47
N PRO A 169 10.69 -38.97 18.66
CA PRO A 169 11.15 -38.60 17.31
C PRO A 169 10.03 -38.21 16.34
N ALA A 170 8.79 -38.68 16.53
CA ALA A 170 7.65 -38.29 15.71
C ALA A 170 7.05 -36.94 16.16
N LEU A 171 7.02 -36.68 17.47
CA LEU A 171 6.56 -35.42 18.05
C LEU A 171 7.51 -34.25 17.74
N ALA A 172 8.82 -34.48 17.74
CA ALA A 172 9.82 -33.46 17.38
C ALA A 172 9.67 -32.95 15.93
N ARG A 173 9.06 -33.75 15.04
CA ARG A 173 8.76 -33.33 13.65
C ARG A 173 7.54 -32.43 13.53
N LEU A 174 6.75 -32.28 14.61
CA LEU A 174 5.57 -31.42 14.66
C LEU A 174 5.88 -30.02 15.21
N GLU A 175 7.09 -29.81 15.75
CA GLU A 175 7.54 -28.47 16.16
C GLU A 175 7.66 -27.58 14.92
N ILE A 176 7.12 -26.36 15.01
CA ILE A 176 7.25 -25.36 13.94
C ILE A 176 8.67 -24.79 14.02
N PRO A 177 9.56 -25.07 13.05
CA PRO A 177 10.93 -24.62 13.12
C PRO A 177 10.99 -23.10 12.90
N LEU A 178 11.95 -22.44 13.55
CA LEU A 178 12.13 -20.99 13.42
C LEU A 178 12.36 -20.57 11.95
N SER A 179 12.97 -21.43 11.14
CA SER A 179 13.19 -21.20 9.71
C SER A 179 11.88 -21.03 8.93
N ASP A 180 10.83 -21.78 9.28
CA ASP A 180 9.54 -21.70 8.61
C ASP A 180 8.82 -20.41 8.97
N ILE A 181 8.91 -20.01 10.24
CA ILE A 181 8.40 -18.73 10.72
C ILE A 181 9.09 -17.60 9.95
N GLN A 182 10.43 -17.62 9.90
CA GLN A 182 11.21 -16.62 9.16
C GLN A 182 10.86 -16.59 7.66
N TYR A 183 10.68 -17.77 7.04
CA TYR A 183 10.25 -17.85 5.65
C TYR A 183 8.91 -17.17 5.42
N VAL A 184 7.90 -17.46 6.25
CA VAL A 184 6.57 -16.83 6.14
C VAL A 184 6.66 -15.32 6.34
N PHE A 185 7.45 -14.83 7.30
CA PHE A 185 7.62 -13.40 7.53
C PHE A 185 8.38 -12.67 6.41
N GLN A 186 9.34 -13.33 5.76
CA GLN A 186 10.14 -12.73 4.69
C GLN A 186 9.48 -12.83 3.32
N LYS A 187 8.76 -13.92 3.05
CA LYS A 187 8.18 -14.25 1.74
C LYS A 187 6.67 -14.05 1.68
N GLY A 188 5.98 -14.04 2.81
CA GLY A 188 4.51 -13.92 2.86
C GLY A 188 3.78 -15.20 2.44
N GLU A 189 4.48 -16.32 2.29
CA GLU A 189 3.95 -17.58 1.78
C GLU A 189 4.23 -18.74 2.73
N LEU A 190 3.37 -19.76 2.71
CA LEU A 190 3.60 -20.98 3.47
C LEU A 190 4.74 -21.81 2.85
N PRO A 191 5.63 -22.40 3.68
CA PRO A 191 6.63 -23.35 3.23
C PRO A 191 6.01 -24.49 2.41
N GLY A 192 6.66 -24.86 1.30
CA GLY A 192 6.09 -25.83 0.35
C GLY A 192 5.74 -27.20 0.95
N HIS A 193 6.43 -27.63 2.00
CA HIS A 193 6.14 -28.90 2.69
C HIS A 193 4.85 -28.86 3.53
N LEU A 194 4.30 -27.67 3.84
CA LEU A 194 3.04 -27.48 4.57
C LEU A 194 1.82 -27.41 3.65
N ASN A 195 2.01 -27.14 2.35
CA ASN A 195 0.90 -27.03 1.38
C ASN A 195 0.03 -28.30 1.30
N LYS A 196 0.61 -29.47 1.59
CA LYS A 196 -0.13 -30.76 1.64
C LYS A 196 -1.26 -30.77 2.67
N TYR A 197 -1.19 -29.94 3.71
CA TYR A 197 -2.22 -29.85 4.75
C TYR A 197 -3.35 -28.87 4.40
N LEU A 198 -3.14 -27.96 3.44
CA LEU A 198 -4.17 -27.03 2.99
C LEU A 198 -5.24 -27.71 2.12
N GLN A 199 -4.82 -28.68 1.32
CA GLN A 199 -5.70 -29.43 0.39
C GLN A 199 -6.70 -30.34 1.12
N PHE A 200 -6.44 -30.71 2.38
CA PHE A 200 -7.32 -31.58 3.16
C PHE A 200 -8.64 -30.90 3.58
N ASN A 201 -8.69 -29.55 3.56
CA ASN A 201 -9.85 -28.78 4.02
C ASN A 201 -10.91 -28.52 2.94
N GLU A 202 -10.61 -28.64 1.64
CA GLU A 202 -11.60 -28.40 0.58
C GLU A 202 -12.62 -29.54 0.44
N THR A 203 -12.26 -30.77 0.83
CA THR A 203 -13.17 -31.94 0.79
C THR A 203 -14.10 -32.08 1.99
N ARG A 204 -14.00 -31.20 3.01
CA ARG A 204 -14.88 -31.23 4.19
C ARG A 204 -15.41 -29.82 4.52
N SER A 205 -16.29 -29.29 3.69
CA SER A 205 -17.27 -28.30 4.15
C SER A 205 -18.55 -29.03 4.56
N PRO A 206 -18.90 -29.12 5.87
CA PRO A 206 -20.18 -29.68 6.30
C PRO A 206 -21.33 -28.67 6.27
N PHE A 207 -21.15 -27.48 5.67
CA PHE A 207 -22.19 -26.45 5.62
C PHE A 207 -22.46 -25.96 4.20
N SER A 208 -22.89 -26.86 3.33
CA SER A 208 -23.80 -26.47 2.24
C SER A 208 -25.21 -26.38 2.81
N ILE A 209 -25.55 -25.23 3.42
CA ILE A 209 -26.95 -24.89 3.70
C ILE A 209 -27.62 -24.69 2.35
N LYS A 210 -28.36 -25.70 1.89
CA LYS A 210 -29.37 -25.52 0.85
C LYS A 210 -30.43 -24.57 1.42
N LYS A 211 -30.54 -23.37 0.86
CA LYS A 211 -31.71 -22.52 1.09
C LYS A 211 -32.91 -23.08 0.31
N PRO A 212 -34.13 -22.97 0.84
CA PRO A 212 -35.36 -23.33 0.15
C PRO A 212 -35.61 -22.46 -1.08
#